data_AF-A0A351TLQ9-F1
#
_entry.id   AF-A0A351TLQ9-F1
#
_cell.length_a   1.000
_cell.length_b   1.000
_cell.length_c   1.000
_cell.angle_alpha   90.00
_cell.angle_beta   90.00
_cell.angle_gamma   90.00
#
_symmetry.space_group_name_H-M   'P 1'
#
loop_
_entity.id
_entity.type
_entity.pdbx_description
1 polymer ?
#
loop_
_entity_poly.entity_id
_entity_poly.type
_entity_poly.pdbx_seq_one_letter_code
_entity_poly.pdbx_strand_id
1 'polypeptide(L)'
;YTCLKIDEVSNLGAARIRIRSLLSAIRVREQKKQTRQIHPSSITKVPFTEEMRKTYTILCPQMSPIHFEVLEPAFRACGYRFKVLSNDNKRAVDVGLKYVNNDACYPSLMVIGQIMDALLSGEYDLD
;
A
#
# COMPACT_ATOMS: atom_id res chain seq x y z
N TYR A 1 -6.07 -10.59 15.78
CA TYR A 1 -5.08 -10.25 16.82
C TYR A 1 -4.85 -8.75 16.73
N THR A 2 -4.77 -8.05 17.86
CA THR A 2 -4.42 -6.63 17.91
C THR A 2 -3.13 -6.53 18.72
N CYS A 3 -2.05 -6.06 18.10
CA CYS A 3 -0.76 -5.85 18.78
C CYS A 3 -0.69 -4.41 19.27
N LEU A 4 -0.46 -4.22 20.58
CA LEU A 4 -0.25 -2.91 21.18
C LEU A 4 1.21 -2.79 21.59
N LYS A 5 1.98 -1.96 20.90
CA LYS A 5 3.37 -1.64 21.26
C LYS A 5 3.39 -0.44 22.21
N ILE A 6 4.12 -0.56 23.31
CA ILE A 6 4.29 0.48 24.33
C ILE A 6 5.78 0.52 24.66
N ASP A 7 6.39 1.70 24.60
CA ASP A 7 7.80 1.87 24.97
C ASP A 7 7.99 1.74 26.48
N GLU A 8 9.15 1.23 26.89
CA GLU A 8 9.48 0.91 28.29
C GLU A 8 9.60 2.16 29.18
N VAL A 9 9.89 3.33 28.59
CA VAL A 9 10.06 4.59 29.32
C VAL A 9 8.69 5.25 29.59
N SER A 10 8.45 5.53 30.87
CA SER A 10 7.16 5.71 31.54
C SER A 10 6.37 6.98 31.22
N ASN A 11 6.03 7.23 29.95
CA ASN A 11 4.95 8.16 29.63
C ASN A 11 3.60 7.44 29.57
N LEU A 12 3.01 7.18 30.74
CA LEU A 12 1.68 6.59 30.87
C LEU A 12 0.59 7.37 30.12
N GLY A 13 0.82 8.66 29.82
CA GLY A 13 -0.04 9.47 28.98
C GLY A 13 -0.19 8.90 27.57
N ALA A 14 0.92 8.53 26.93
CA ALA A 14 0.92 7.95 25.58
C ALA A 14 0.18 6.60 25.54
N ALA A 15 0.44 5.73 26.52
CA ALA A 15 -0.27 4.46 26.66
C ALA A 15 -1.78 4.66 26.87
N ARG A 16 -2.16 5.61 27.75
CA ARG A 16 -3.58 5.91 28.05
C ARG A 16 -4.31 6.46 26.82
N ILE A 17 -3.66 7.29 26.00
CA ILE A 17 -4.21 7.78 24.74
C ILE A 17 -4.40 6.61 23.76
N ARG A 18 -3.39 5.74 23.58
CA ARG A 18 -3.49 4.58 22.68
C ARG A 18 -4.60 3.61 23.09
N ILE A 19 -4.74 3.31 24.38
CA ILE A 19 -5.83 2.46 24.91
C ILE A 19 -7.20 3.09 24.66
N ARG A 20 -7.36 4.39 24.92
CA ARG A 20 -8.63 5.08 24.68
C ARG A 20 -9.01 5.05 23.20
N SER A 21 -8.07 5.34 22.31
CA SER A 21 -8.30 5.27 20.86
C SER A 21 -8.67 3.87 20.40
N LEU A 22 -8.03 2.84 20.95
CA LEU A 22 -8.37 1.44 20.67
C LEU A 22 -9.79 1.10 21.13
N LEU A 23 -10.17 1.47 22.35
CA LEU A 23 -11.53 1.24 22.87
C LEU A 23 -12.59 1.95 22.02
N SER A 24 -12.34 3.18 21.59
CA SER A 24 -13.24 3.91 20.69
C SER A 24 -13.42 3.18 19.35
N ALA A 25 -12.33 2.69 18.76
CA ALA A 25 -12.39 1.94 17.50
C ALA A 25 -13.17 0.61 17.64
N ILE A 26 -13.04 -0.08 18.78
CA ILE A 26 -13.81 -1.30 19.08
C ILE A 26 -15.31 -0.99 19.18
N ARG A 27 -15.70 0.05 19.94
CA ARG A 27 -17.11 0.45 20.07
C ARG A 27 -17.76 0.79 18.73
N VAL A 28 -17.04 1.51 17.85
CA VAL A 28 -17.53 1.83 16.50
C VAL A 28 -17.73 0.57 15.66
N ARG A 29 -16.83 -0.43 15.78
CA ARG A 29 -16.99 -1.73 15.10
C ARG A 29 -18.20 -2.52 15.61
N GLU A 30 -18.42 -2.54 16.92
CA GLU A 30 -19.57 -3.20 17.54
C GLU A 30 -20.90 -2.59 17.10
N GLN A 31 -20.98 -1.25 17.06
CA GLN A 31 -22.16 -0.53 16.55
C GLN A 31 -22.47 -0.86 15.09
N LYS A 32 -21.42 -1.02 14.26
CA LYS A 32 -21.57 -1.42 12.85
C LYS A 32 -21.93 -2.90 12.67
N LYS A 33 -21.99 -3.70 13.76
CA LYS A 33 -22.23 -5.16 13.76
C LYS A 33 -21.37 -5.90 12.73
N GLN A 34 -20.13 -5.43 12.51
CA GLN A 34 -19.24 -6.05 11.54
C GLN A 34 -18.77 -7.41 12.05
N THR A 35 -19.13 -8.48 11.34
CA THR A 35 -18.61 -9.82 11.60
C THR A 35 -17.24 -9.96 10.95
N ARG A 36 -16.26 -10.48 11.70
CA ARG A 36 -14.93 -10.74 11.17
C ARG A 36 -14.97 -11.98 10.28
N GLN A 37 -14.71 -11.82 8.99
CA GLN A 37 -14.42 -12.95 8.11
C GLN A 37 -12.94 -13.31 8.23
N ILE A 38 -12.66 -14.59 8.51
CA ILE A 38 -11.29 -15.11 8.55
C ILE A 38 -10.97 -15.59 7.14
N HIS A 39 -10.02 -14.93 6.49
CA HIS A 39 -9.47 -15.38 5.22
C HIS A 39 -8.08 -16.00 5.45
N PRO A 40 -7.70 -17.03 4.69
CA PRO A 40 -6.33 -17.52 4.65
C PRO A 40 -5.37 -16.38 4.33
N SER A 41 -4.22 -16.34 5.00
CA SER A 41 -3.13 -15.43 4.64
C SER A 41 -2.32 -15.92 3.42
N SER A 42 -2.61 -17.14 2.95
CA SER A 42 -2.00 -17.71 1.75
C SER A 42 -2.51 -16.98 0.52
N ILE A 43 -1.61 -16.33 -0.20
CA ILE A 43 -1.88 -15.67 -1.47
C ILE A 43 -1.39 -16.59 -2.59
N THR A 44 -2.27 -16.92 -3.53
CA THR A 44 -1.88 -17.63 -4.76
C THR A 44 -1.18 -16.62 -5.68
N LYS A 45 0.12 -16.81 -5.90
CA LYS A 45 0.88 -15.94 -6.80
C LYS A 45 0.57 -16.33 -8.24
N VAL A 46 0.03 -15.40 -9.01
CA VAL A 46 -0.14 -15.57 -10.46
C VAL A 46 1.18 -15.13 -11.12
N PRO A 47 1.91 -16.03 -11.80
CA PRO A 47 3.10 -15.64 -12.52
C PRO A 47 2.72 -14.79 -13.73
N PHE A 48 3.54 -13.80 -14.04
CA PHE A 48 3.42 -13.05 -15.29
C PHE A 48 3.80 -13.94 -16.48
N THR A 49 2.92 -14.09 -17.46
CA THR A 49 3.16 -14.95 -18.64
C THR A 49 3.54 -14.13 -19.88
N GLU A 50 4.02 -14.79 -20.93
CA GLU A 50 4.39 -14.11 -22.18
C GLU A 50 3.19 -13.47 -22.88
N GLU A 51 2.00 -14.07 -22.78
CA GLU A 51 0.77 -13.54 -23.35
C GLU A 51 0.38 -12.22 -22.67
N MET A 52 0.56 -12.14 -21.35
CA MET A 52 0.26 -10.95 -20.56
C MET A 52 1.08 -9.73 -21.00
N ARG A 53 2.26 -9.92 -21.60
CA ARG A 53 3.08 -8.83 -22.14
C ARG A 53 2.35 -7.94 -23.14
N LYS A 54 1.36 -8.47 -23.86
CA LYS A 54 0.57 -7.74 -24.86
C LYS A 54 -0.56 -6.91 -24.25
N THR A 55 -1.14 -7.38 -23.15
CA THR A 55 -2.38 -6.83 -22.60
C THR A 55 -2.19 -6.09 -21.27
N TYR A 56 -1.32 -6.58 -20.39
CA TYR A 56 -1.12 -6.03 -19.05
C TYR A 56 -0.18 -4.83 -19.06
N THR A 57 -0.45 -3.86 -18.19
CA THR A 57 0.45 -2.74 -17.90
C THR A 57 1.19 -2.99 -16.60
N ILE A 58 2.52 -2.92 -16.64
CA ILE A 58 3.39 -3.03 -15.47
C ILE A 58 3.51 -1.64 -14.85
N LEU A 59 2.97 -1.48 -13.65
CA LEU A 59 3.08 -0.25 -12.87
C LEU A 59 4.36 -0.27 -12.04
N CYS A 60 5.13 0.80 -12.14
CA CYS A 60 6.37 0.97 -11.41
C CYS A 60 6.31 2.25 -10.57
N PRO A 61 6.50 2.18 -9.24
CA PRO A 61 6.53 3.37 -8.40
C PRO A 61 7.74 4.24 -8.75
N GLN A 62 7.58 5.57 -8.71
CA GLN A 62 8.69 6.50 -8.83
C GLN A 62 9.44 6.61 -7.51
N MET A 63 10.76 6.49 -7.59
CA MET A 63 11.67 6.60 -6.45
C MET A 63 12.83 7.57 -6.71
N SER A 64 13.16 7.81 -7.98
CA SER A 64 14.22 8.73 -8.38
C SER A 64 14.03 9.11 -9.85
N PRO A 65 13.66 10.37 -10.16
CA PRO A 65 13.39 10.80 -11.53
C PRO A 65 14.50 10.43 -12.52
N ILE A 66 15.76 10.72 -12.16
CA ILE A 66 16.93 10.50 -13.03
C ILE A 66 17.10 9.02 -13.41
N HIS A 67 16.90 8.11 -12.46
CA HIS A 67 17.11 6.68 -12.71
C HIS A 67 15.92 6.04 -13.44
N PHE A 68 14.69 6.47 -13.12
CA PHE A 68 13.49 5.80 -13.63
C PHE A 68 13.05 6.34 -14.99
N GLU A 69 13.48 7.54 -15.39
CA GLU A 69 13.21 8.11 -16.72
C GLU A 69 13.77 7.25 -17.85
N VAL A 70 14.90 6.57 -17.64
CA VAL A 70 15.48 5.63 -18.61
C VAL A 70 14.89 4.23 -18.54
N LEU A 71 14.29 3.83 -17.41
CA LEU A 71 13.69 2.50 -17.26
C LEU A 71 12.47 2.35 -18.17
N GLU A 72 11.57 3.33 -18.18
CA GLU A 72 10.36 3.26 -18.99
C GLU A 72 10.63 3.04 -20.50
N PRO A 73 11.48 3.83 -21.18
CA PRO A 73 11.83 3.58 -22.57
C PRO A 73 12.60 2.27 -22.76
N ALA A 74 13.46 1.86 -21.82
CA ALA A 74 14.17 0.58 -21.93
C ALA A 74 13.20 -0.62 -21.92
N PHE A 75 12.24 -0.65 -20.99
CA PHE A 75 11.23 -1.72 -20.94
C PHE A 75 10.29 -1.68 -22.17
N ARG A 76 9.94 -0.48 -22.65
CA ARG A 76 9.15 -0.33 -23.89
C ARG A 76 9.90 -0.82 -25.12
N ALA A 77 11.20 -0.58 -25.23
CA ALA A 77 12.04 -1.12 -26.30
C ALA A 77 12.08 -2.65 -26.26
N CYS A 78 12.05 -3.22 -25.06
CA CYS A 78 11.84 -4.64 -24.83
C CYS A 78 10.37 -5.08 -24.96
N GLY A 79 9.48 -4.28 -25.55
CA GLY A 79 8.09 -4.64 -25.85
C GLY A 79 7.19 -4.87 -24.63
N TYR A 80 7.49 -4.26 -23.48
CA TYR A 80 6.61 -4.27 -22.30
C TYR A 80 5.81 -2.97 -22.22
N ARG A 81 4.54 -3.07 -21.81
CA ARG A 81 3.74 -1.91 -21.41
C ARG A 81 4.14 -1.51 -20.00
N PHE A 82 5.19 -0.71 -19.87
CA PHE A 82 5.72 -0.26 -18.58
C PHE A 82 5.35 1.20 -18.34
N LYS A 83 4.85 1.50 -17.14
CA LYS A 83 4.46 2.85 -16.72
C LYS A 83 5.13 3.19 -15.39
N VAL A 84 6.05 4.14 -15.41
CA VAL A 84 6.53 4.77 -14.17
C VAL A 84 5.44 5.73 -13.71
N LEU A 85 4.98 5.52 -12.48
CA LEU A 85 4.00 6.38 -11.83
C LEU A 85 4.63 7.73 -11.55
N SER A 86 3.89 8.82 -11.65
CA SER A 86 4.38 10.19 -11.35
C SER A 86 3.59 10.83 -10.21
N ASN A 87 3.09 9.99 -9.29
CA ASN A 87 2.26 10.38 -8.17
C ASN A 87 3.01 10.28 -6.83
N ASP A 88 4.33 10.43 -6.83
CA ASP A 88 5.22 10.47 -5.67
C ASP A 88 5.06 11.75 -4.83
N ASN A 89 3.82 12.13 -4.55
CA ASN A 89 3.44 13.34 -3.83
C ASN A 89 2.76 13.00 -2.49
N LYS A 90 2.33 14.04 -1.76
CA LYS A 90 1.69 13.90 -0.45
C LYS A 90 0.44 13.00 -0.48
N ARG A 91 -0.30 12.96 -1.59
CA ARG A 91 -1.46 12.09 -1.72
C ARG A 91 -1.06 10.61 -1.64
N ALA A 92 0.04 10.20 -2.26
CA ALA A 92 0.55 8.84 -2.12
C ALA A 92 0.94 8.51 -0.68
N VAL A 93 1.50 9.46 0.08
CA VAL A 93 1.77 9.28 1.52
C VAL A 93 0.47 9.04 2.29
N ASP A 94 -0.54 9.89 2.08
CA ASP A 94 -1.82 9.81 2.77
C ASP A 94 -2.59 8.52 2.43
N VAL A 95 -2.49 8.06 1.19
CA VAL A 95 -3.03 6.76 0.76
C VAL A 95 -2.23 5.62 1.40
N GLY A 96 -0.90 5.67 1.37
CA GLY A 96 -0.01 4.67 1.96
C GLY A 96 -0.31 4.44 3.45
N LEU A 97 -0.52 5.51 4.23
CA LEU A 97 -0.88 5.44 5.64
C LEU A 97 -2.20 4.65 5.93
N LYS A 98 -3.06 4.47 4.93
CA LYS A 98 -4.30 3.68 5.07
C LYS A 98 -4.07 2.17 4.90
N TYR A 99 -3.03 1.78 4.17
CA TYR A 99 -2.78 0.40 3.76
C TYR A 99 -1.51 -0.21 4.37
N VAL A 100 -0.61 0.62 4.90
CA VAL A 100 0.68 0.20 5.43
C VAL A 100 0.67 0.22 6.96
N ASN A 101 1.29 -0.78 7.56
CA ASN A 101 1.48 -0.82 9.00
C ASN A 101 2.42 0.31 9.45
N ASN A 102 2.12 0.96 10.57
CA ASN A 102 2.94 2.02 11.17
C ASN A 102 4.40 1.61 11.46
N ASP A 103 4.72 0.32 11.48
CA ASP A 103 6.09 -0.20 11.64
C ASP A 103 6.88 -0.29 10.32
N ALA A 104 6.28 0.02 9.16
CA ALA A 104 6.99 -0.04 7.88
C ALA A 104 7.85 1.21 7.66
N CYS A 105 9.01 1.02 7.03
CA CYS A 105 9.87 2.14 6.66
C CYS A 105 9.21 3.04 5.59
N TYR A 106 9.59 4.31 5.57
CA TYR A 106 9.03 5.31 4.66
C TYR A 106 9.08 4.91 3.17
N PRO A 107 10.17 4.30 2.64
CA PRO A 107 10.18 3.81 1.27
C PRO A 107 9.08 2.78 0.96
N SER A 108 8.78 1.88 1.90
CA SER A 108 7.70 0.90 1.74
C SER A 108 6.34 1.59 1.71
N LEU A 109 6.15 2.59 2.57
CA LEU A 109 4.95 3.42 2.59
C LEU A 109 4.74 4.14 1.26
N MET A 110 5.81 4.75 0.71
CA MET A 110 5.75 5.46 -0.57
C MET A 110 5.42 4.54 -1.73
N VAL A 111 6.06 3.37 -1.81
CA VAL A 111 5.80 2.39 -2.88
C VAL A 111 4.35 1.92 -2.84
N ILE A 112 3.87 1.49 -1.67
CA ILE A 112 2.49 1.01 -1.52
C ILE A 112 1.50 2.15 -1.77
N GLY A 113 1.79 3.35 -1.28
CA GLY A 113 0.98 4.53 -1.49
C GLY A 113 0.78 4.88 -2.96
N GLN A 114 1.86 4.92 -3.75
CA GLN A 114 1.80 5.19 -5.18
C GLN A 114 1.01 4.14 -5.95
N ILE A 115 1.26 2.86 -5.67
CA ILE A 115 0.56 1.74 -6.31
C ILE A 115 -0.93 1.78 -5.95
N MET A 116 -1.28 1.89 -4.67
CA MET A 116 -2.68 1.91 -4.25
C MET A 116 -3.43 3.13 -4.80
N ASP A 117 -2.81 4.30 -4.85
CA ASP A 117 -3.43 5.49 -5.45
C ASP A 117 -3.66 5.31 -6.95
N ALA A 118 -2.74 4.67 -7.67
CA ALA A 118 -2.91 4.33 -9.08
C ALA A 118 -4.04 3.31 -9.30
N LEU A 119 -4.10 2.22 -8.51
CA LEU A 119 -5.18 1.23 -8.64
C LEU A 119 -6.55 1.84 -8.31
N LEU A 120 -6.62 2.78 -7.37
CA LEU A 120 -7.84 3.46 -6.98
C LEU A 120 -8.24 4.64 -7.90
N SER A 121 -7.42 5.00 -8.88
CA SER A 121 -7.72 6.13 -9.78
C SER A 121 -8.83 5.81 -10.79
N GLY A 122 -9.07 4.52 -11.05
CA GLY A 122 -9.98 4.04 -12.10
C GLY A 122 -9.36 4.05 -13.50
N GLU A 123 -8.07 4.37 -13.63
CA GLU A 123 -7.36 4.38 -14.92
C GLU A 123 -6.98 2.96 -15.40
N TYR A 124 -7.00 1.97 -14.51
CA TYR A 124 -6.54 0.62 -14.78
C TYR A 124 -7.65 -0.39 -14.56
N ASP A 125 -7.68 -1.40 -15.43
CA ASP A 125 -8.52 -2.59 -15.27
C ASP A 125 -7.91 -3.49 -14.18
N LEU A 126 -8.74 -3.86 -13.20
CA LEU A 126 -8.35 -4.65 -12.03
C LEU A 126 -8.92 -6.07 -12.05
N ASP A 127 -9.76 -6.38 -13.04
CA ASP A 127 -10.43 -7.67 -13.18
C ASP A 127 -9.63 -8.67 -14.06
#